data_AF-A0A764JUP1-F1
#
_entry.id   AF-A0A764JUP1-F1
#
_cell.length_a   1.000
_cell.length_b   1.000
_cell.length_c   1.000
_cell.angle_alpha   90.00
_cell.angle_beta   90.00
_cell.angle_gamma   90.00
#
_symmetry.space_group_name_H-M   'P 1'
#
loop_
_entity.id
_entity.type
_entity.pdbx_description
1 polymer ?
#
loop_
_entity_poly.entity_id
_entity_poly.type
_entity_poly.pdbx_seq_one_letter_code
_entity_poly.pdbx_strand_id
1 'polypeptide(L)'
;MSTLIRINVTNNSPFLHTFFFFQQPSVYTGGSEVFSNSLLSTAILPAAQGGSVYTFLLNLQYYAGVQQRHGQPTIGQPSGYASAIQSIELTPATGTVNNCTTMMNQPALGLKPPVNDGGVQKGAFRIISPSYNPALEEYNGGSAVRMMDGSVVLSNFVTVNPGSNLDCQPVLKFYVQTGEYTAGTVMNFTSSSVNAALCDATDGHTTFNVVYNADGTWAVTPGVSRMSAKADAHGNLLFDEQDLNTDIYNEAGTAIICRGYTDDRFSPYTVTNLTHPGNIHVQGAYQLSVNHGDRIGTDCTNVNGTTAQFVH
;
A
#
# COMPACT_ATOMS: atom_id res chain seq x y z
N MET A 1 -7.46 -7.51 12.12
CA MET A 1 -7.96 -6.28 11.48
C MET A 1 -6.90 -5.86 10.48
N SER A 2 -7.22 -5.73 9.19
CA SER A 2 -6.27 -5.22 8.19
C SER A 2 -6.36 -3.71 8.14
N THR A 3 -5.21 -3.03 8.09
CA THR A 3 -5.17 -1.59 7.81
C THR A 3 -5.45 -1.38 6.32
N LEU A 4 -6.18 -0.33 5.96
CA LEU A 4 -6.49 -0.01 4.56
C LEU A 4 -5.79 1.27 4.11
N ILE A 5 -5.34 1.29 2.86
CA ILE A 5 -5.12 2.52 2.11
C ILE A 5 -6.48 3.00 1.60
N ARG A 6 -6.84 4.22 1.96
CA ARG A 6 -8.05 4.93 1.55
C ARG A 6 -7.67 6.17 0.75
N ILE A 7 -8.18 6.27 -0.47
CA ILE A 7 -8.01 7.45 -1.32
C ILE A 7 -9.39 7.93 -1.74
N ASN A 8 -9.82 9.07 -1.19
CA ASN A 8 -11.07 9.73 -1.54
C ASN A 8 -10.80 10.71 -2.68
N VAL A 9 -11.39 10.50 -3.85
CA VAL A 9 -11.19 11.34 -5.03
C VAL A 9 -12.44 12.17 -5.30
N THR A 10 -12.24 13.47 -5.44
CA THR A 10 -13.26 14.46 -5.82
C THR A 10 -12.88 15.12 -7.13
N ASN A 11 -13.82 15.18 -8.07
CA ASN A 11 -13.66 15.91 -9.32
C ASN A 11 -14.28 17.31 -9.21
N ASN A 12 -13.46 18.35 -9.03
CA ASN A 12 -13.88 19.75 -9.01
C ASN A 12 -13.79 20.42 -10.40
N SER A 13 -13.46 19.66 -11.46
CA SER A 13 -13.53 20.17 -12.82
C SER A 13 -15.00 20.30 -13.29
N PRO A 14 -15.28 21.07 -14.36
CA PRO A 14 -16.62 21.20 -14.89
C PRO A 14 -17.07 20.00 -15.76
N PHE A 15 -16.20 19.01 -15.98
CA PHE A 15 -16.46 17.87 -16.88
C PHE A 15 -16.39 16.52 -16.17
N LEU A 16 -17.11 15.54 -16.71
CA LEU A 16 -16.90 14.14 -16.34
C LEU A 16 -15.47 13.72 -16.69
N HIS A 17 -14.79 13.08 -15.75
CA HIS A 17 -13.48 12.48 -15.99
C HIS A 17 -13.46 11.03 -15.53
N THR A 18 -12.70 10.22 -16.25
CA THR A 18 -12.31 8.87 -15.82
C THR A 18 -10.98 8.98 -15.09
N PHE A 19 -10.89 8.36 -13.92
CA PHE A 19 -9.73 8.34 -13.05
C PHE A 19 -9.25 6.91 -12.91
N PHE A 20 -7.94 6.70 -13.00
CA PHE A 20 -7.32 5.41 -12.74
C PHE A 20 -6.26 5.50 -11.65
N PHE A 21 -6.07 4.39 -10.95
CA PHE A 21 -5.21 4.27 -9.77
C PHE A 21 -4.06 3.34 -10.08
N PHE A 22 -2.86 3.66 -9.61
CA PHE A 22 -1.69 2.80 -9.79
C PHE A 22 -0.69 3.00 -8.66
N GLN A 23 0.21 2.04 -8.50
CA GLN A 23 1.26 2.10 -7.47
C GLN A 23 2.60 2.44 -8.12
N GLN A 24 3.47 3.12 -7.38
CA GLN A 24 4.89 3.19 -7.69
C GLN A 24 5.44 1.76 -7.92
N PRO A 25 6.13 1.51 -9.05
CA PRO A 25 6.81 0.25 -9.27
C PRO A 25 7.75 -0.11 -8.12
N SER A 26 7.74 -1.38 -7.74
CA SER A 26 8.69 -1.92 -6.77
C SER A 26 10.10 -1.90 -7.35
N VAL A 27 11.10 -1.90 -6.47
CA VAL A 27 12.49 -2.12 -6.88
C VAL A 27 12.71 -3.63 -6.98
N TYR A 28 13.14 -4.08 -8.16
CA TYR A 28 13.32 -5.49 -8.46
C TYR A 28 14.80 -5.87 -8.59
N THR A 29 15.15 -7.07 -8.14
CA THR A 29 16.41 -7.75 -8.46
C THR A 29 16.07 -9.12 -9.05
N GLY A 30 16.61 -9.42 -10.25
CA GLY A 30 16.35 -10.66 -10.99
C GLY A 30 15.44 -10.54 -12.21
N GLY A 31 14.94 -9.34 -12.54
CA GLY A 31 14.17 -9.02 -13.75
C GLY A 31 14.73 -7.82 -14.51
N SER A 32 14.46 -7.72 -15.81
CA SER A 32 15.04 -6.70 -16.70
C SER A 32 14.15 -5.47 -16.89
N GLU A 33 12.85 -5.68 -17.13
CA GLU A 33 11.88 -4.62 -17.43
C GLU A 33 10.71 -4.70 -16.46
N VAL A 34 10.37 -3.54 -15.87
CA VAL A 34 9.30 -3.42 -14.89
C VAL A 34 8.06 -2.85 -15.57
N PHE A 35 6.99 -3.62 -15.54
CA PHE A 35 5.67 -3.21 -16.02
C PHE A 35 4.79 -2.82 -14.84
N SER A 36 3.80 -1.96 -15.10
CA SER A 36 2.79 -1.56 -14.11
C SER A 36 1.41 -1.77 -14.67
N ASN A 37 0.47 -2.20 -13.84
CA ASN A 37 -0.93 -2.25 -14.19
C ASN A 37 -1.69 -1.09 -13.56
N SER A 38 -2.75 -0.65 -14.24
CA SER A 38 -3.82 0.08 -13.57
C SER A 38 -4.48 -0.86 -12.56
N LEU A 39 -4.70 -0.35 -11.36
CA LEU A 39 -5.31 -1.07 -10.25
C LEU A 39 -6.83 -1.02 -10.33
N LEU A 40 -7.35 0.14 -10.74
CA LEU A 40 -8.77 0.42 -10.82
C LEU A 40 -8.97 1.60 -11.78
N SER A 41 -10.11 1.65 -12.44
CA SER A 41 -10.58 2.84 -13.16
C SER A 41 -12.06 3.10 -12.86
N THR A 42 -12.45 4.37 -12.78
CA THR A 42 -13.82 4.79 -12.50
C THR A 42 -14.10 6.19 -13.03
N ALA A 43 -15.34 6.43 -13.47
CA ALA A 43 -15.80 7.74 -13.94
C ALA A 43 -16.42 8.52 -12.77
N ILE A 44 -16.02 9.79 -12.59
CA ILE A 44 -16.50 10.64 -11.49
C ILE A 44 -17.06 11.94 -12.07
N LEU A 45 -18.33 12.21 -11.81
CA LEU A 45 -19.00 13.45 -12.20
C LEU A 45 -18.42 14.65 -11.45
N PRO A 46 -18.52 15.87 -12.02
CA PRO A 46 -18.23 17.10 -11.29
C PRO A 46 -18.95 17.16 -9.95
N ALA A 47 -18.23 17.52 -8.89
CA ALA A 47 -18.78 17.66 -7.54
C ALA A 47 -19.94 18.67 -7.52
N ALA A 48 -19.87 19.74 -8.31
CA ALA A 48 -20.94 20.73 -8.44
C ALA A 48 -22.22 20.18 -9.09
N GLN A 49 -22.15 19.07 -9.83
CA GLN A 49 -23.30 18.44 -10.50
C GLN A 49 -23.86 17.26 -9.70
N GLY A 50 -22.99 16.44 -9.11
CA GLY A 50 -23.38 15.18 -8.48
C GLY A 50 -22.99 15.01 -7.02
N GLY A 51 -22.23 15.93 -6.43
CA GLY A 51 -21.70 15.82 -5.06
C GLY A 51 -20.85 14.56 -4.82
N SER A 52 -20.43 13.88 -5.89
CA SER A 52 -19.86 12.53 -5.83
C SER A 52 -18.39 12.55 -5.40
N VAL A 53 -18.08 11.72 -4.40
CA VAL A 53 -16.72 11.35 -4.00
C VAL A 53 -16.55 9.86 -4.25
N TYR A 54 -15.48 9.47 -4.94
CA TYR A 54 -15.13 8.06 -5.09
C TYR A 54 -14.11 7.65 -4.03
N THR A 55 -14.34 6.52 -3.37
CA THR A 55 -13.38 5.98 -2.39
C THR A 55 -12.70 4.74 -2.94
N PHE A 56 -11.41 4.83 -3.21
CA PHE A 56 -10.55 3.67 -3.47
C PHE A 56 -10.07 3.09 -2.15
N LEU A 57 -10.27 1.78 -1.97
CA LEU A 57 -9.83 1.03 -0.79
C LEU A 57 -8.94 -0.14 -1.21
N LEU A 58 -7.80 -0.26 -0.53
CA LEU A 58 -6.84 -1.32 -0.73
C LEU A 58 -6.35 -1.83 0.63
N ASN A 59 -6.22 -3.15 0.81
CA ASN A 59 -5.56 -3.70 1.99
C ASN A 59 -4.07 -3.32 2.01
N LEU A 60 -3.61 -2.72 3.11
CA LEU A 60 -2.19 -2.48 3.37
C LEU A 60 -1.54 -3.79 3.83
N GLN A 61 -1.38 -4.71 2.88
CA GLN A 61 -0.74 -6.01 3.04
C GLN A 61 0.13 -6.27 1.81
N TYR A 62 1.37 -6.71 2.02
CA TYR A 62 2.21 -7.12 0.91
C TYR A 62 1.79 -8.50 0.40
N TYR A 63 1.65 -8.61 -0.92
CA TYR A 63 1.38 -9.87 -1.59
C TYR A 63 2.46 -10.14 -2.64
N ALA A 64 3.10 -11.30 -2.53
CA ALA A 64 3.81 -11.88 -3.67
C ALA A 64 2.77 -12.40 -4.65
N GLY A 65 2.93 -12.06 -5.93
CA GLY A 65 2.06 -12.57 -6.99
C GLY A 65 2.82 -13.12 -8.17
N VAL A 66 2.23 -14.14 -8.79
CA VAL A 66 2.65 -14.68 -10.08
C VAL A 66 1.44 -14.81 -11.00
N GLN A 67 1.66 -14.63 -12.28
CA GLN A 67 0.61 -14.67 -13.29
C GLN A 67 1.11 -15.33 -14.58
N GLN A 68 0.29 -16.18 -15.18
CA GLN A 68 0.53 -16.77 -16.48
C GLN A 68 0.47 -15.69 -17.57
N ARG A 69 1.49 -15.67 -18.43
CA ARG A 69 1.66 -14.70 -19.51
C ARG A 69 1.41 -15.36 -20.85
N HIS A 70 0.54 -14.77 -21.68
CA HIS A 70 0.33 -15.19 -23.07
C HIS A 70 0.78 -14.05 -24.01
N GLY A 71 2.10 -13.98 -24.26
CA GLY A 71 2.69 -12.94 -25.11
C GLY A 71 3.24 -11.74 -24.34
N GLN A 72 3.85 -10.78 -25.04
CA GLN A 72 4.56 -9.68 -24.41
C GLN A 72 3.63 -8.64 -23.78
N PRO A 73 3.90 -8.20 -22.52
CA PRO A 73 3.17 -7.12 -21.89
C PRO A 73 3.16 -5.91 -22.81
N THR A 74 1.95 -5.46 -23.17
CA THR A 74 1.74 -4.35 -24.10
C THR A 74 0.79 -3.37 -23.46
N ILE A 75 1.09 -2.08 -23.54
CA ILE A 75 0.27 -1.00 -22.96
C ILE A 75 -1.18 -1.13 -23.45
N GLY A 76 -2.13 -1.03 -22.51
CA GLY A 76 -3.57 -1.13 -22.74
C GLY A 76 -4.09 -2.58 -22.82
N GLN A 77 -3.22 -3.59 -22.80
CA GLN A 77 -3.63 -5.00 -22.83
C GLN A 77 -3.57 -5.63 -21.43
N PRO A 78 -4.37 -6.67 -21.16
CA PRO A 78 -4.26 -7.44 -19.92
C PRO A 78 -2.83 -7.97 -19.71
N SER A 79 -2.32 -7.88 -18.47
CA SER A 79 -0.96 -8.37 -18.18
C SER A 79 -0.82 -9.88 -18.17
N GLY A 80 -1.94 -10.60 -18.04
CA GLY A 80 -1.96 -12.06 -18.00
C GLY A 80 -3.30 -12.61 -17.52
N TYR A 81 -3.30 -13.89 -17.16
CA TYR A 81 -4.53 -14.67 -16.98
C TYR A 81 -4.55 -15.34 -15.60
N ALA A 82 -4.34 -16.66 -15.55
CA ALA A 82 -4.27 -17.41 -14.29
C ALA A 82 -3.26 -16.76 -13.35
N SER A 83 -3.67 -16.50 -12.11
CA SER A 83 -2.87 -15.75 -11.14
C SER A 83 -2.91 -16.44 -9.78
N ALA A 84 -1.80 -16.35 -9.05
CA ALA A 84 -1.71 -16.82 -7.67
C ALA A 84 -1.04 -15.76 -6.81
N ILE A 85 -1.53 -15.56 -5.59
CA ILE A 85 -0.95 -14.64 -4.61
C ILE A 85 -0.81 -15.28 -3.24
N GLN A 86 0.20 -14.82 -2.49
CA GLN A 86 0.40 -15.15 -1.08
C GLN A 86 0.68 -13.88 -0.29
N SER A 87 0.04 -13.73 0.87
CA SER A 87 0.41 -12.68 1.83
C SER A 87 1.82 -12.96 2.31
N ILE A 88 2.70 -11.98 2.23
CA ILE A 88 4.12 -12.13 2.53
C ILE A 88 4.63 -10.96 3.36
N GLU A 89 5.71 -11.17 4.10
CA GLU A 89 6.32 -10.12 4.91
C GLU A 89 7.58 -9.56 4.23
N LEU A 90 7.89 -8.30 4.49
CA LEU A 90 9.17 -7.72 4.06
C LEU A 90 10.24 -8.02 5.08
N THR A 91 11.43 -8.38 4.60
CA THR A 91 12.59 -8.63 5.47
C THR A 91 12.88 -7.40 6.33
N PRO A 92 12.78 -7.49 7.67
CA PRO A 92 12.98 -6.34 8.54
C PRO A 92 14.47 -5.98 8.66
N ALA A 93 14.75 -4.82 9.25
CA ALA A 93 16.13 -4.45 9.60
C ALA A 93 16.75 -5.41 10.64
N THR A 94 15.91 -5.95 11.53
CA THR A 94 16.24 -6.89 12.61
C THR A 94 15.09 -7.88 12.81
N GLY A 95 15.40 -9.14 13.13
CA GLY A 95 14.40 -10.20 13.34
C GLY A 95 14.21 -11.10 12.12
N THR A 96 13.28 -12.05 12.24
CA THR A 96 12.99 -13.05 11.20
C THR A 96 11.50 -13.06 10.90
N VAL A 97 11.15 -13.07 9.63
CA VAL A 97 9.77 -13.06 9.12
C VAL A 97 9.63 -14.02 7.95
N ASN A 98 8.40 -14.37 7.57
CA ASN A 98 8.17 -15.21 6.40
C ASN A 98 8.17 -14.36 5.11
N ASN A 99 9.37 -14.17 4.55
CA ASN A 99 9.70 -13.25 3.45
C ASN A 99 9.96 -13.93 2.10
N CYS A 100 9.85 -15.25 2.00
CA CYS A 100 10.16 -15.97 0.76
C CYS A 100 9.08 -16.98 0.41
N THR A 101 8.60 -16.96 -0.84
CA THR A 101 7.66 -17.95 -1.37
C THR A 101 8.25 -18.64 -2.60
N THR A 102 7.77 -19.86 -2.89
CA THR A 102 8.15 -20.62 -4.07
C THR A 102 6.96 -20.74 -5.02
N MET A 103 7.19 -20.33 -6.27
CA MET A 103 6.26 -20.54 -7.37
C MET A 103 6.17 -22.02 -7.74
N MET A 104 4.96 -22.45 -8.06
CA MET A 104 4.64 -23.76 -8.62
C MET A 104 4.03 -23.54 -9.99
N ASN A 105 4.48 -24.29 -10.98
CA ASN A 105 3.91 -24.29 -12.34
C ASN A 105 3.38 -25.68 -12.76
N GLN A 106 3.49 -26.67 -11.88
CA GLN A 106 2.96 -28.02 -12.08
C GLN A 106 2.32 -28.55 -10.79
N PRO A 107 1.12 -29.18 -10.85
CA PRO A 107 0.28 -29.36 -12.03
C PRO A 107 -0.45 -28.08 -12.49
N ALA A 108 -0.37 -27.00 -11.72
CA ALA A 108 -0.97 -25.70 -12.05
C ALA A 108 -0.15 -24.55 -11.44
N LEU A 109 -0.40 -23.33 -11.90
CA LEU A 109 0.22 -22.11 -11.36
C LEU A 109 -0.20 -21.89 -9.89
N GLY A 110 0.76 -21.66 -9.01
CA GLY A 110 0.53 -21.42 -7.60
C GLY A 110 1.73 -20.81 -6.88
N LEU A 111 1.52 -20.43 -5.62
CA LEU A 111 2.57 -19.99 -4.69
C LEU A 111 2.44 -20.77 -3.38
N LYS A 112 3.55 -21.34 -2.90
CA LYS A 112 3.60 -21.98 -1.59
C LYS A 112 3.46 -20.96 -0.46
N PRO A 113 2.93 -21.36 0.72
CA PRO A 113 2.97 -20.50 1.91
C PRO A 113 4.38 -19.96 2.15
N PRO A 114 4.54 -18.66 2.46
CA PRO A 114 5.87 -18.09 2.65
C PRO A 114 6.59 -18.70 3.86
N VAL A 115 7.91 -18.77 3.73
CA VAL A 115 8.86 -19.21 4.75
C VAL A 115 9.92 -18.14 4.95
N ASN A 116 10.68 -18.23 6.04
CA ASN A 116 11.83 -17.37 6.26
C ASN A 116 13.01 -17.79 5.36
N ASP A 117 13.61 -16.82 4.68
CA ASP A 117 14.90 -16.91 4.00
C ASP A 117 15.77 -15.71 4.44
N GLY A 118 16.86 -16.00 5.14
CA GLY A 118 17.81 -14.98 5.62
C GLY A 118 18.63 -14.31 4.52
N GLY A 119 18.58 -14.82 3.29
CA GLY A 119 19.28 -14.27 2.12
C GLY A 119 18.46 -13.26 1.32
N VAL A 120 17.25 -12.90 1.77
CA VAL A 120 16.44 -11.85 1.13
C VAL A 120 16.89 -10.49 1.63
N GLN A 121 16.99 -9.52 0.72
CA GLN A 121 17.40 -8.16 1.08
C GLN A 121 16.38 -7.48 2.02
N LYS A 122 16.87 -6.61 2.90
CA LYS A 122 16.04 -5.81 3.81
C LYS A 122 15.05 -4.96 3.01
N GLY A 123 13.80 -4.91 3.47
CA GLY A 123 12.70 -4.22 2.79
C GLY A 123 12.11 -4.99 1.60
N ALA A 124 12.62 -6.18 1.27
CA ALA A 124 12.07 -7.00 0.19
C ALA A 124 11.48 -8.32 0.66
N PHE A 125 10.66 -8.90 -0.20
CA PHE A 125 10.32 -10.31 -0.20
C PHE A 125 10.90 -10.99 -1.45
N ARG A 126 10.96 -12.33 -1.44
CA ARG A 126 11.47 -13.16 -2.55
C ARG A 126 10.41 -14.08 -3.12
N ILE A 127 10.40 -14.20 -4.45
CA ILE A 127 9.72 -15.27 -5.19
C ILE A 127 10.79 -16.15 -5.82
N ILE A 128 10.82 -17.43 -5.44
CA ILE A 128 11.67 -18.45 -6.05
C ILE A 128 10.91 -19.08 -7.21
N SER A 129 11.49 -18.99 -8.39
CA SER A 129 10.96 -19.57 -9.61
C SER A 129 11.45 -21.02 -9.80
N PRO A 130 10.58 -21.97 -10.15
CA PRO A 130 11.01 -23.31 -10.54
C PRO A 130 11.73 -23.25 -11.90
N SER A 131 12.43 -24.33 -12.26
CA SER A 131 12.86 -24.52 -13.63
C SER A 131 11.64 -24.79 -14.53
N TYR A 132 11.55 -24.09 -15.66
CA TYR A 132 10.54 -24.29 -16.70
C TYR A 132 11.11 -23.88 -18.06
N ASN A 133 10.40 -24.25 -19.13
CA ASN A 133 10.78 -23.87 -20.49
C ASN A 133 10.08 -22.56 -20.90
N PRO A 134 10.78 -21.42 -20.97
CA PRO A 134 10.17 -20.13 -21.29
C PRO A 134 9.69 -20.05 -22.76
N ALA A 135 10.09 -20.98 -23.62
CA ALA A 135 9.58 -21.07 -24.99
C ALA A 135 8.18 -21.71 -25.06
N LEU A 136 7.77 -22.45 -24.01
CA LEU A 136 6.45 -23.05 -23.92
C LEU A 136 5.50 -22.19 -23.10
N GLU A 137 6.00 -21.62 -22.00
CA GLU A 137 5.19 -20.85 -21.08
C GLU A 137 6.03 -19.82 -20.35
N GLU A 138 5.51 -18.59 -20.25
CA GLU A 138 6.14 -17.50 -19.54
C GLU A 138 5.27 -17.08 -18.35
N TYR A 139 5.92 -16.47 -17.35
CA TYR A 139 5.25 -15.99 -16.17
C TYR A 139 5.71 -14.58 -15.82
N ASN A 140 4.76 -13.80 -15.33
CA ASN A 140 5.00 -12.53 -14.66
C ASN A 140 5.05 -12.76 -13.15
N GLY A 141 5.86 -11.98 -12.45
CA GLY A 141 6.00 -12.06 -11.01
C GLY A 141 6.31 -10.70 -10.42
N GLY A 142 5.78 -10.43 -9.23
CA GLY A 142 6.04 -9.18 -8.54
C GLY A 142 5.09 -8.86 -7.41
N SER A 143 4.91 -7.57 -7.17
CA SER A 143 4.01 -7.04 -6.15
C SER A 143 2.56 -7.12 -6.62
N ALA A 144 1.74 -7.84 -5.87
CA ALA A 144 0.31 -7.92 -6.08
C ALA A 144 -0.45 -7.08 -5.07
N VAL A 145 -1.67 -6.73 -5.44
CA VAL A 145 -2.67 -6.13 -4.56
C VAL A 145 -3.95 -6.94 -4.61
N ARG A 146 -4.64 -6.99 -3.47
CA ARG A 146 -5.99 -7.53 -3.36
C ARG A 146 -6.95 -6.41 -3.03
N MET A 147 -7.88 -6.15 -3.93
CA MET A 147 -8.95 -5.18 -3.73
C MET A 147 -9.99 -5.70 -2.73
N MET A 148 -10.85 -4.81 -2.24
CA MET A 148 -11.88 -5.18 -1.27
C MET A 148 -12.97 -6.09 -1.85
N ASP A 149 -13.16 -6.08 -3.18
CA ASP A 149 -14.04 -7.02 -3.89
C ASP A 149 -13.42 -8.42 -4.09
N GLY A 150 -12.20 -8.63 -3.59
CA GLY A 150 -11.46 -9.89 -3.71
C GLY A 150 -10.69 -10.02 -5.02
N SER A 151 -10.82 -9.08 -5.96
CA SER A 151 -10.03 -9.07 -7.19
C SER A 151 -8.55 -8.91 -6.88
N VAL A 152 -7.73 -9.56 -7.71
CA VAL A 152 -6.28 -9.62 -7.56
C VAL A 152 -5.65 -9.05 -8.81
N VAL A 153 -4.76 -8.08 -8.61
CA VAL A 153 -4.01 -7.44 -9.69
C VAL A 153 -2.54 -7.46 -9.33
N LEU A 154 -1.67 -7.92 -10.25
CA LEU A 154 -0.25 -7.58 -10.15
C LEU A 154 -0.14 -6.08 -10.33
N SER A 155 0.20 -5.34 -9.27
CA SER A 155 0.31 -3.88 -9.34
C SER A 155 1.46 -3.47 -10.25
N ASN A 156 2.60 -4.14 -10.07
CA ASN A 156 3.76 -4.02 -10.93
C ASN A 156 4.49 -5.36 -10.91
N PHE A 157 5.19 -5.66 -11.99
CA PHE A 157 5.77 -6.98 -12.21
C PHE A 157 6.91 -6.94 -13.21
N VAL A 158 7.68 -8.02 -13.22
CA VAL A 158 8.69 -8.32 -14.24
C VAL A 158 8.39 -9.69 -14.84
N THR A 159 9.02 -10.00 -15.97
CA THR A 159 9.10 -11.40 -16.43
C THR A 159 9.95 -12.20 -15.45
N VAL A 160 9.41 -13.32 -14.97
CA VAL A 160 10.14 -14.26 -14.12
C VAL A 160 11.10 -15.06 -15.00
N ASN A 161 12.33 -15.27 -14.52
CA ASN A 161 13.27 -16.15 -15.19
C ASN A 161 13.17 -17.57 -14.58
N PRO A 162 13.28 -18.65 -15.37
CA PRO A 162 13.30 -20.02 -14.86
C PRO A 162 14.47 -20.24 -13.88
N GLY A 163 14.21 -20.96 -12.77
CA GLY A 163 15.24 -21.37 -11.82
C GLY A 163 15.96 -20.20 -11.14
N SER A 164 15.29 -19.06 -11.00
CA SER A 164 15.86 -17.82 -10.47
C SER A 164 15.14 -17.33 -9.21
N ASN A 165 15.80 -16.41 -8.50
CA ASN A 165 15.19 -15.65 -7.41
C ASN A 165 14.80 -14.27 -7.93
N LEU A 166 13.57 -13.86 -7.61
CA LEU A 166 13.08 -12.51 -7.83
C LEU A 166 12.84 -11.83 -6.48
N ASP A 167 13.67 -10.84 -6.16
CA ASP A 167 13.48 -10.01 -4.96
C ASP A 167 12.70 -8.77 -5.34
N CYS A 168 11.66 -8.48 -4.56
CA CYS A 168 10.74 -7.36 -4.77
C CYS A 168 10.72 -6.49 -3.51
N GLN A 169 11.07 -5.21 -3.65
CA GLN A 169 10.96 -4.20 -2.61
C GLN A 169 9.81 -3.23 -2.96
N PRO A 170 8.61 -3.44 -2.40
CA PRO A 170 7.45 -2.60 -2.70
C PRO A 170 7.62 -1.16 -2.21
N VAL A 171 7.04 -0.22 -2.95
CA VAL A 171 7.00 1.19 -2.56
C VAL A 171 5.56 1.61 -2.29
N LEU A 172 5.27 2.10 -1.09
CA LEU A 172 3.93 2.51 -0.66
C LEU A 172 3.60 3.93 -1.13
N LYS A 173 3.66 4.16 -2.45
CA LYS A 173 3.23 5.39 -3.09
C LYS A 173 2.18 5.06 -4.12
N PHE A 174 1.04 5.72 -4.03
CA PHE A 174 -0.10 5.50 -4.90
C PHE A 174 -0.39 6.76 -5.68
N TYR A 175 -0.81 6.58 -6.92
CA TYR A 175 -1.07 7.66 -7.85
C TYR A 175 -2.51 7.61 -8.33
N VAL A 176 -3.10 8.79 -8.52
CA VAL A 176 -4.37 8.98 -9.22
C VAL A 176 -4.12 9.86 -10.44
N GLN A 177 -4.62 9.44 -11.59
CA GLN A 177 -4.49 10.20 -12.84
C GLN A 177 -5.77 10.11 -13.66
N THR A 178 -6.04 11.14 -14.47
CA THR A 178 -7.14 11.10 -15.45
C THR A 178 -6.77 10.24 -16.65
N GLY A 179 -7.65 9.35 -17.10
CA GLY A 179 -7.45 8.48 -18.26
C GLY A 179 -8.24 7.18 -18.18
N GLU A 180 -8.05 6.29 -19.16
CA GLU A 180 -8.92 5.13 -19.38
C GLU A 180 -8.21 3.76 -19.28
N TYR A 181 -7.18 3.63 -18.43
CA TYR A 181 -6.58 2.32 -18.20
C TYR A 181 -7.47 1.42 -17.33
N THR A 182 -8.00 0.35 -17.91
CA THR A 182 -8.78 -0.67 -17.19
C THR A 182 -7.94 -1.40 -16.14
N ALA A 183 -8.56 -1.78 -15.03
CA ALA A 183 -7.92 -2.58 -13.97
C ALA A 183 -7.28 -3.86 -14.55
N GLY A 184 -6.04 -4.17 -14.14
CA GLY A 184 -5.30 -5.34 -14.61
C GLY A 184 -4.69 -5.21 -16.01
N THR A 185 -4.78 -4.04 -16.65
CA THR A 185 -4.10 -3.78 -17.92
C THR A 185 -2.80 -3.04 -17.72
N VAL A 186 -1.83 -3.35 -18.56
CA VAL A 186 -0.50 -2.73 -18.55
C VAL A 186 -0.65 -1.26 -18.89
N MET A 187 -0.04 -0.39 -18.09
CA MET A 187 -0.05 1.05 -18.29
C MET A 187 1.37 1.60 -18.41
N ASN A 188 1.49 2.77 -19.03
CA ASN A 188 2.76 3.49 -19.09
C ASN A 188 2.98 4.31 -17.80
N PHE A 189 3.71 3.75 -16.84
CA PHE A 189 4.01 4.43 -15.57
C PHE A 189 4.74 5.76 -15.79
N THR A 190 5.76 5.78 -16.64
CA THR A 190 6.60 6.96 -16.86
C THR A 190 5.79 8.14 -17.36
N SER A 191 4.87 7.93 -18.30
CA SER A 191 4.00 9.03 -18.77
C SER A 191 2.89 9.35 -17.78
N SER A 192 2.24 8.33 -17.20
CA SER A 192 1.06 8.51 -16.36
C SER A 192 1.37 9.15 -15.01
N SER A 193 2.57 8.92 -14.46
CA SER A 193 3.01 9.49 -13.17
C SER A 193 3.32 10.99 -13.25
N VAL A 194 3.55 11.53 -14.46
CA VAL A 194 3.78 12.97 -14.64
C VAL A 194 2.50 13.72 -14.29
N ASN A 195 2.62 14.66 -13.35
CA ASN A 195 1.50 15.48 -12.86
C ASN A 195 0.31 14.66 -12.35
N ALA A 196 0.51 13.41 -11.90
CA ALA A 196 -0.51 12.65 -11.19
C ALA A 196 -0.60 13.10 -9.72
N ALA A 197 -1.76 12.94 -9.09
CA ALA A 197 -1.88 13.10 -7.65
C ALA A 197 -1.09 11.99 -6.94
N LEU A 198 -0.11 12.36 -6.13
CA LEU A 198 0.69 11.43 -5.32
C LEU A 198 0.13 11.32 -3.91
N CYS A 199 -0.32 10.11 -3.56
CA CYS A 199 -0.63 9.68 -2.20
C CYS A 199 0.57 8.89 -1.65
N ASP A 200 1.46 9.57 -0.93
CA ASP A 200 2.66 8.97 -0.35
C ASP A 200 2.31 8.39 1.02
N ALA A 201 2.32 7.05 1.13
CA ALA A 201 2.08 6.33 2.38
C ALA A 201 3.39 5.83 3.03
N THR A 202 4.55 6.25 2.53
CA THR A 202 5.85 5.90 3.13
C THR A 202 6.08 6.56 4.49
N ASP A 203 5.33 7.63 4.77
CA ASP A 203 5.20 8.30 6.06
C ASP A 203 4.05 7.69 6.92
N GLY A 204 3.48 6.56 6.51
CA GLY A 204 2.45 5.88 7.27
C GLY A 204 1.11 6.62 7.39
N HIS A 205 0.89 7.67 6.58
CA HIS A 205 -0.47 8.07 6.24
C HIS A 205 -1.15 6.97 5.42
N THR A 206 -2.38 6.63 5.78
CA THR A 206 -3.15 5.59 5.08
C THR A 206 -4.44 6.11 4.51
N THR A 207 -4.77 7.39 4.74
CA THR A 207 -5.96 8.05 4.20
C THR A 207 -5.52 9.30 3.45
N PHE A 208 -6.07 9.53 2.27
CA PHE A 208 -5.75 10.68 1.41
C PHE A 208 -7.03 11.24 0.79
N ASN A 209 -7.19 12.55 0.88
CA ASN A 209 -8.23 13.28 0.15
C ASN A 209 -7.59 13.95 -1.07
N VAL A 210 -8.02 13.53 -2.25
CA VAL A 210 -7.51 13.95 -3.54
C VAL A 210 -8.57 14.76 -4.26
N VAL A 211 -8.21 15.95 -4.72
CA VAL A 211 -9.08 16.84 -5.48
C VAL A 211 -8.44 17.12 -6.82
N TYR A 212 -9.16 16.85 -7.91
CA TYR A 212 -8.81 17.29 -9.25
C TYR A 212 -9.49 18.63 -9.54
N ASN A 213 -8.71 19.68 -9.78
CA ASN A 213 -9.19 21.05 -9.93
C ASN A 213 -9.58 21.37 -11.38
N ALA A 214 -10.35 22.45 -11.57
CA ALA A 214 -10.78 22.91 -12.88
C ALA A 214 -9.63 23.35 -13.80
N ASP A 215 -8.47 23.71 -13.25
CA ASP A 215 -7.25 24.07 -13.99
C ASP A 215 -6.37 22.86 -14.35
N GLY A 216 -6.81 21.65 -14.03
CA GLY A 216 -6.07 20.41 -14.27
C GLY A 216 -5.00 20.08 -13.23
N THR A 217 -4.92 20.85 -12.14
CA THR A 217 -4.01 20.56 -11.03
C THR A 217 -4.63 19.61 -10.00
N TRP A 218 -3.79 19.06 -9.13
CA TRP A 218 -4.20 18.19 -8.03
C TRP A 218 -3.93 18.86 -6.68
N ALA A 219 -4.84 18.67 -5.73
CA ALA A 219 -4.57 18.87 -4.31
C ALA A 219 -4.68 17.52 -3.59
N VAL A 220 -3.66 17.17 -2.81
CA VAL A 220 -3.65 15.95 -1.98
C VAL A 220 -3.46 16.35 -0.53
N THR A 221 -4.41 15.97 0.31
CA THR A 221 -4.38 16.21 1.76
C THR A 221 -4.38 14.87 2.49
N PRO A 222 -3.30 14.50 3.19
CA PRO A 222 -3.29 13.33 4.07
C PRO A 222 -4.35 13.47 5.16
N GLY A 223 -5.13 12.40 5.36
CA GLY A 223 -6.13 12.31 6.41
C GLY A 223 -5.50 12.04 7.78
N VAL A 224 -6.22 12.49 8.81
CA VAL A 224 -5.94 12.15 10.21
C VAL A 224 -6.77 10.97 10.69
N SER A 225 -7.49 10.27 9.82
CA SER A 225 -8.21 9.05 10.16
C SER A 225 -7.51 7.81 9.63
N ARG A 226 -7.62 6.69 10.35
CA ARG A 226 -7.21 5.37 9.88
C ARG A 226 -8.42 4.48 9.68
N MET A 227 -8.47 3.82 8.54
CA MET A 227 -9.51 2.86 8.22
C MET A 227 -8.95 1.43 8.33
N SER A 228 -9.74 0.56 8.93
CA SER A 228 -9.43 -0.86 9.02
C SER A 228 -10.64 -1.71 8.64
N ALA A 229 -10.38 -2.93 8.19
CA ALA A 229 -11.42 -3.91 7.91
C ALA A 229 -11.20 -5.21 8.68
N LYS A 230 -12.31 -5.87 9.03
CA LYS A 230 -12.33 -7.26 9.51
C LYS A 230 -13.49 -8.00 8.87
N ALA A 231 -13.29 -9.26 8.52
CA ALA A 231 -14.40 -10.15 8.19
C ALA A 231 -15.11 -10.57 9.49
N ASP A 232 -16.44 -10.57 9.50
CA ASP A 232 -17.23 -11.22 10.54
C ASP A 232 -17.27 -12.76 10.35
N ALA A 233 -17.96 -13.47 11.25
CA ALA A 233 -18.08 -14.93 11.18
C ALA A 233 -18.78 -15.45 9.91
N HIS A 234 -19.46 -14.57 9.16
CA HIS A 234 -20.19 -14.88 7.93
C HIS A 234 -19.45 -14.37 6.68
N GLY A 235 -18.26 -13.77 6.84
CA GLY A 235 -17.45 -13.23 5.75
C GLY A 235 -17.83 -11.82 5.32
N ASN A 236 -18.77 -11.14 6.01
CA ASN A 236 -19.07 -9.74 5.72
C ASN A 236 -17.94 -8.84 6.22
N LEU A 237 -17.61 -7.81 5.45
CA LEU A 237 -16.60 -6.83 5.83
C LEU A 237 -17.19 -5.78 6.78
N LEU A 238 -16.65 -5.73 7.99
CA LEU A 238 -16.87 -4.67 8.96
C LEU A 238 -15.74 -3.65 8.83
N PHE A 239 -16.12 -2.38 8.62
CA PHE A 239 -15.19 -1.26 8.55
C PHE A 239 -15.18 -0.52 9.88
N ASP A 240 -13.99 -0.13 10.31
CA ASP A 240 -13.78 0.72 11.47
C ASP A 240 -12.91 1.91 11.05
N GLU A 241 -13.40 3.11 11.29
CA GLU A 241 -12.69 4.36 11.02
C GLU A 241 -12.42 5.04 12.36
N GLN A 242 -11.14 5.30 12.62
CA GLN A 242 -10.71 5.96 13.83
C GLN A 242 -9.95 7.24 13.49
N ASP A 243 -10.46 8.37 13.96
CA ASP A 243 -9.76 9.64 13.93
C ASP A 243 -8.60 9.63 14.91
N LEU A 244 -7.40 9.89 14.41
CA LEU A 244 -6.20 10.04 15.22
C LEU A 244 -6.27 11.37 15.96
N ASN A 245 -6.48 11.28 17.26
CA ASN A 245 -6.67 12.43 18.12
C ASN A 245 -5.39 12.89 18.84
N THR A 246 -4.26 12.22 18.63
CA THR A 246 -3.02 12.48 19.35
C THR A 246 -1.91 12.86 18.39
N ASP A 247 -1.38 14.07 18.52
CA ASP A 247 -0.15 14.52 17.86
C ASP A 247 1.05 14.24 18.79
N ILE A 248 2.06 13.54 18.28
CA ILE A 248 3.32 13.28 18.97
C ILE A 248 4.40 14.11 18.31
N TYR A 249 4.94 15.06 19.06
CA TYR A 249 6.03 15.93 18.64
C TYR A 249 7.38 15.37 19.07
N ASN A 250 8.43 15.77 18.37
CA ASN A 250 9.80 15.58 18.87
C ASN A 250 10.01 16.24 20.25
N GLU A 251 11.12 15.91 20.92
CA GLU A 251 11.49 16.45 22.23
C GLU A 251 11.35 17.99 22.33
N ALA A 252 11.77 18.70 21.27
CA ALA A 252 11.70 20.15 21.19
C ALA A 252 10.28 20.72 20.98
N GLY A 253 9.28 19.90 20.66
CA GLY A 253 7.92 20.33 20.35
C GLY A 253 7.79 21.06 19.01
N THR A 254 8.80 21.02 18.13
CA THR A 254 8.83 21.83 16.91
C THR A 254 8.19 21.15 15.72
N ALA A 255 8.14 19.81 15.70
CA ALA A 255 7.60 19.04 14.59
C ALA A 255 6.80 17.84 15.08
N ILE A 256 5.64 17.59 14.45
CA ILE A 256 4.90 16.34 14.62
C ILE A 256 5.68 15.25 13.90
N ILE A 257 6.11 14.24 14.63
CA ILE A 257 6.87 13.10 14.11
C ILE A 257 6.02 11.84 13.97
N CYS A 258 4.87 11.80 14.64
CA CYS A 258 3.92 10.70 14.62
C CYS A 258 2.53 11.18 15.07
N ARG A 259 1.48 10.51 14.63
CA ARG A 259 0.10 10.69 15.12
C ARG A 259 -0.46 9.35 15.55
N GLY A 260 -1.39 9.35 16.48
CA GLY A 260 -2.07 8.14 16.93
C GLY A 260 -3.42 8.44 17.57
N TYR A 261 -3.99 7.43 18.21
CA TYR A 261 -5.22 7.52 18.96
C TYR A 261 -4.98 7.12 20.42
N THR A 262 -5.53 7.91 21.35
CA THR A 262 -5.62 7.53 22.76
C THR A 262 -6.98 7.91 23.33
N ASP A 263 -7.53 7.04 24.17
CA ASP A 263 -8.66 7.32 25.06
C ASP A 263 -8.20 7.73 26.47
N ASP A 264 -6.91 7.54 26.77
CA ASP A 264 -6.30 7.90 28.04
C ASP A 264 -6.29 9.42 28.22
N ARG A 265 -6.86 9.86 29.34
CA ARG A 265 -6.84 11.28 29.73
C ARG A 265 -5.69 11.63 30.67
N PHE A 266 -4.99 10.62 31.19
CA PHE A 266 -3.94 10.76 32.20
C PHE A 266 -2.83 9.73 31.95
N SER A 267 -1.60 10.08 32.35
CA SER A 267 -0.44 9.18 32.32
C SER A 267 -0.70 7.89 33.13
N PRO A 268 -0.30 6.69 32.63
CA PRO A 268 0.36 6.45 31.36
C PRO A 268 -0.59 6.58 30.16
N TYR A 269 -0.13 7.23 29.09
CA TYR A 269 -0.85 7.33 27.82
C TYR A 269 -0.50 6.14 26.93
N THR A 270 -1.49 5.32 26.58
CA THR A 270 -1.38 4.29 25.55
C THR A 270 -1.88 4.88 24.23
N VAL A 271 -0.95 5.14 23.33
CA VAL A 271 -1.26 5.67 21.99
C VAL A 271 -1.18 4.52 20.99
N THR A 272 -2.33 4.19 20.41
CA THR A 272 -2.48 3.16 19.38
C THR A 272 -2.52 3.79 17.99
N ASN A 273 -2.50 2.94 16.95
CA ASN A 273 -2.65 3.36 15.56
C ASN A 273 -1.64 4.44 15.10
N LEU A 274 -0.40 4.32 15.58
CA LEU A 274 0.70 5.20 15.23
C LEU A 274 0.92 5.28 13.72
N THR A 275 1.04 6.49 13.17
CA THR A 275 1.40 6.72 11.76
C THR A 275 2.85 6.34 11.50
N HIS A 276 3.76 6.73 12.39
CA HIS A 276 5.20 6.50 12.28
C HIS A 276 5.78 5.84 13.54
N PRO A 277 5.44 4.57 13.84
CA PRO A 277 5.97 3.93 15.03
C PRO A 277 7.50 3.85 15.05
N GLY A 278 8.16 3.78 13.88
CA GLY A 278 9.62 3.77 13.76
C GLY A 278 10.32 5.06 14.18
N ASN A 279 9.60 6.18 14.27
CA ASN A 279 10.12 7.45 14.78
C ASN A 279 10.03 7.55 16.32
N ILE A 280 9.36 6.59 16.95
CA ILE A 280 9.21 6.52 18.40
C ILE A 280 10.20 5.50 18.94
N HIS A 281 10.97 5.92 19.93
CA HIS A 281 12.02 5.12 20.55
C HIS A 281 11.74 5.00 22.04
N VAL A 282 11.88 3.78 22.56
CA VAL A 282 11.82 3.52 24.00
C VAL A 282 12.90 4.36 24.69
N GLN A 283 12.56 4.98 25.82
CA GLN A 283 13.34 5.98 26.55
C GLN A 283 13.55 7.32 25.82
N GLY A 284 12.90 7.54 24.68
CA GLY A 284 12.87 8.84 24.03
C GLY A 284 11.89 9.81 24.71
N ALA A 285 12.25 11.09 24.74
CA ALA A 285 11.41 12.18 25.23
C ALA A 285 10.62 12.83 24.08
N TYR A 286 9.34 13.11 24.32
CA TYR A 286 8.38 13.60 23.33
C TYR A 286 7.43 14.63 23.96
N GLN A 287 6.68 15.33 23.12
CA GLN A 287 5.52 16.09 23.60
C GLN A 287 4.24 15.54 22.97
N LEU A 288 3.24 15.25 23.79
CA LEU A 288 1.94 14.77 23.35
C LEU A 288 0.92 15.89 23.41
N SER A 289 0.12 16.03 22.36
CA SER A 289 -1.10 16.86 22.35
C SER A 289 -2.28 15.97 21.97
N VAL A 290 -3.26 15.85 22.86
CA VAL A 290 -4.47 15.06 22.65
C VAL A 290 -5.64 16.01 22.37
N ASN A 291 -6.40 15.75 21.31
CA ASN A 291 -7.48 16.59 20.79
C ASN A 291 -7.05 18.05 20.56
N HIS A 292 -5.83 18.26 20.08
CA HIS A 292 -5.21 19.60 19.95
C HIS A 292 -5.17 20.41 21.26
N GLY A 293 -5.16 19.72 22.40
CA GLY A 293 -4.97 20.33 23.71
C GLY A 293 -3.51 20.71 23.98
N ASP A 294 -3.25 21.10 25.23
CA ASP A 294 -1.92 21.48 25.66
C ASP A 294 -0.89 20.36 25.46
N ARG A 295 0.35 20.77 25.20
CA ARG A 295 1.46 19.84 25.00
C ARG A 295 2.00 19.40 26.35
N ILE A 296 2.07 18.09 26.55
CA ILE A 296 2.58 17.46 27.77
C ILE A 296 3.88 16.76 27.41
N GLY A 297 4.97 17.10 28.09
CA GLY A 297 6.24 16.38 27.94
C GLY A 297 6.13 14.97 28.51
N THR A 298 6.54 13.96 27.77
CA THR A 298 6.46 12.56 28.22
C THR A 298 7.65 11.76 27.73
N ASP A 299 7.94 10.67 28.44
CA ASP A 299 8.93 9.68 28.04
C ASP A 299 8.24 8.42 27.51
N CYS A 300 8.70 7.90 26.39
CA CYS A 300 8.22 6.64 25.85
C CYS A 300 8.77 5.47 26.65
N THR A 301 7.91 4.64 27.24
CA THR A 301 8.33 3.48 28.04
C THR A 301 8.26 2.17 27.27
N ASN A 302 7.46 2.12 26.21
CA ASN A 302 7.27 0.92 25.40
C ASN A 302 6.80 1.27 23.99
N VAL A 303 7.27 0.51 22.99
CA VAL A 303 6.77 0.55 21.61
C VAL A 303 6.58 -0.88 21.14
N ASN A 304 5.36 -1.21 20.71
CA ASN A 304 5.01 -2.52 20.15
C ASN A 304 4.14 -2.35 18.90
N GLY A 305 4.73 -2.57 17.73
CA GLY A 305 4.06 -2.39 16.45
C GLY A 305 3.56 -0.95 16.28
N THR A 306 2.26 -0.76 16.10
CA THR A 306 1.61 0.56 15.97
C THR A 306 1.10 1.12 17.30
N THR A 307 1.59 0.61 18.43
CA THR A 307 1.23 1.08 19.78
C THR A 307 2.46 1.53 20.54
N ALA A 308 2.38 2.66 21.24
CA ALA A 308 3.41 3.11 22.18
C ALA A 308 2.77 3.55 23.50
N GLN A 309 3.55 3.44 24.57
CA GLN A 309 3.18 3.93 25.90
C GLN A 309 4.08 5.09 26.29
N PHE A 310 3.49 6.12 26.87
CA PHE A 310 4.16 7.33 27.31
C PHE A 310 3.82 7.65 28.76
N VAL A 311 4.80 8.07 29.54
CA VAL A 311 4.62 8.50 30.94
C VAL A 311 5.06 9.94 31.11
N HIS A 312 4.38 10.67 31.99
CA HIS A 312 4.85 11.96 32.49
C HIS A 312 5.81 11.77 33.67
#